data_AF-A0A349X1V9-F1
#
_entry.id   AF-A0A349X1V9-F1
#
_cell.length_a   1.000
_cell.length_b   1.000
_cell.length_c   1.000
_cell.angle_alpha   90.00
_cell.angle_beta   90.00
_cell.angle_gamma   90.00
#
_symmetry.space_group_name_H-M   'P 1'
#
loop_
_entity.id
_entity.type
_entity.pdbx_description
1 polymer ?
#
loop_
_entity_poly.entity_id
_entity_poly.type
_entity_poly.pdbx_seq_one_letter_code
_entity_poly.pdbx_strand_id
1 'polypeptide(L)'
;MKTAFTIFLLVYSYIKYTAVPSQMGEPMYMATTALVVILTAVIPFFIARHLLAKASPPKSYVLAAFVPLALSAIGLAIYFYMFIAPTAPGMAVTQVLPRAIAPGLVMSVILLIPMIMRRKDS
;
A
#
# COMPACT_ATOMS: atom_id res chain seq x y z
N MET A 1 -6.50 13.53 -6.46
CA MET A 1 -5.40 12.61 -6.07
C MET A 1 -5.07 12.68 -4.58
N LYS A 2 -4.68 13.84 -4.01
CA LYS A 2 -4.38 13.97 -2.58
C LYS A 2 -5.55 13.53 -1.68
N THR A 3 -6.74 14.06 -1.92
CA THR A 3 -7.97 13.72 -1.16
C THR A 3 -8.30 12.23 -1.22
N ALA A 4 -8.25 11.62 -2.41
CA ALA A 4 -8.50 10.19 -2.59
C ALA A 4 -7.49 9.32 -1.82
N PHE A 5 -6.20 9.70 -1.84
CA PHE A 5 -5.17 9.01 -1.07
C PHE A 5 -5.36 9.18 0.44
N THR A 6 -5.72 10.39 0.92
CA THR A 6 -6.03 10.61 2.34
C THR A 6 -7.20 9.76 2.81
N ILE A 7 -8.30 9.70 2.04
CA ILE A 7 -9.46 8.87 2.36
C ILE A 7 -9.05 7.39 2.41
N PHE A 8 -8.33 6.91 1.39
CA PHE A 8 -7.80 5.55 1.37
C PHE A 8 -6.94 5.26 2.61
N LEU A 9 -6.03 6.17 2.95
CA LEU A 9 -5.12 5.98 4.09
C LEU A 9 -5.88 5.89 5.40
N LEU A 10 -6.90 6.73 5.62
CA LEU A 10 -7.73 6.69 6.82
C LEU A 10 -8.49 5.38 6.93
N VAL A 11 -9.17 4.96 5.86
CA VAL A 11 -9.95 3.72 5.83
C VAL A 11 -9.04 2.50 6.00
N TYR A 12 -7.92 2.45 5.27
CA TYR A 12 -6.96 1.35 5.36
C TYR A 12 -6.34 1.24 6.76
N SER A 13 -5.96 2.38 7.35
CA SER A 13 -5.41 2.40 8.72
C SER A 13 -6.45 1.94 9.74
N TYR A 14 -7.70 2.38 9.60
CA TYR A 14 -8.78 1.95 10.48
C TYR A 14 -9.02 0.44 10.40
N ILE A 15 -9.12 -0.12 9.17
CA ILE A 15 -9.29 -1.57 8.97
C ILE A 15 -8.13 -2.36 9.59
N LYS A 16 -6.89 -1.87 9.48
CA LYS A 16 -5.74 -2.54 10.10
C LYS A 16 -5.79 -2.45 11.61
N TYR A 17 -6.16 -1.29 12.16
CA TYR A 17 -6.26 -1.09 13.60
C TYR A 17 -7.36 -1.97 14.21
N THR A 18 -8.51 -2.14 13.56
CA THR A 18 -9.61 -2.97 14.09
C THR A 18 -9.47 -4.46 13.79
N ALA A 19 -8.39 -4.90 13.13
CA ALA A 19 -8.20 -6.29 12.73
C ALA A 19 -8.02 -7.26 13.91
N VAL A 20 -7.51 -6.78 15.05
CA VAL A 20 -7.36 -7.53 16.30
C VAL A 20 -8.01 -6.74 17.44
N PRO A 21 -9.34 -6.87 17.64
CA PRO A 21 -10.07 -6.05 18.60
C PRO A 21 -9.53 -6.13 20.04
N SER A 22 -9.00 -7.29 20.43
CA SER A 22 -8.45 -7.51 21.77
C SER A 22 -7.17 -6.73 22.06
N GLN A 23 -6.47 -6.24 21.04
CA GLN A 23 -5.22 -5.47 21.17
C GLN A 23 -5.43 -3.97 20.86
N MET A 24 -6.67 -3.55 20.61
CA MET A 24 -6.97 -2.14 20.38
C MET A 24 -6.62 -1.30 21.61
N GLY A 25 -5.89 -0.20 21.39
CA GLY A 25 -5.39 0.68 22.44
C GLY A 25 -4.01 0.29 22.99
N GLU A 26 -3.49 -0.90 22.67
CA GLU A 26 -2.14 -1.27 23.08
C GLU A 26 -1.09 -0.48 22.27
N PRO A 27 -0.15 0.23 22.91
CA PRO A 27 0.83 1.06 22.20
C PRO A 27 1.66 0.28 21.18
N MET A 28 2.05 -0.95 21.50
CA MET A 28 2.82 -1.81 20.59
C MET A 28 2.01 -2.24 19.37
N TYR A 29 0.73 -2.55 19.54
CA TYR A 29 -0.15 -2.89 18.44
C TYR A 29 -0.44 -1.67 17.55
N MET A 30 -0.60 -0.49 18.14
CA MET A 30 -0.70 0.77 17.38
C MET A 30 0.56 1.05 16.54
N ALA A 31 1.75 0.86 17.13
CA ALA A 31 3.02 1.10 16.45
C ALA A 31 3.23 0.11 15.28
N THR A 32 2.97 -1.17 15.48
CA THR A 32 3.08 -2.20 14.43
C THR A 32 2.03 -2.01 13.33
N THR A 33 0.81 -1.60 13.69
CA THR A 33 -0.24 -1.20 12.75
C THR A 33 0.20 0.00 11.90
N ALA A 34 0.75 1.05 12.52
CA ALA A 34 1.25 2.21 11.79
C ALA A 34 2.40 1.81 10.86
N LEU A 35 3.31 0.96 11.32
CA LEU A 35 4.46 0.51 10.54
C LEU A 35 4.04 -0.30 9.31
N VAL A 36 3.09 -1.24 9.44
CA VAL A 36 2.58 -1.97 8.28
C VAL A 36 1.88 -1.02 7.29
N VAL A 37 1.12 -0.03 7.77
CA VAL A 37 0.49 0.98 6.89
C VAL A 37 1.54 1.81 6.15
N ILE A 38 2.59 2.25 6.84
CA ILE A 38 3.68 3.03 6.25
C ILE A 38 4.37 2.22 5.14
N LEU A 39 4.75 0.98 5.43
CA LEU A 39 5.45 0.11 4.49
C LEU A 39 4.60 -0.30 3.30
N THR A 40 3.28 -0.51 3.50
CA THR A 40 2.41 -1.07 2.46
C THR A 40 1.59 -0.04 1.68
N ALA A 41 1.45 1.18 2.19
CA ALA A 41 0.63 2.22 1.55
C ALA A 41 1.36 3.57 1.41
N VAL A 42 1.94 4.10 2.49
CA VAL A 42 2.52 5.46 2.47
C VAL A 42 3.75 5.52 1.55
N ILE A 43 4.77 4.70 1.85
CA ILE A 43 6.02 4.69 1.07
C ILE A 43 5.74 4.29 -0.40
N PRO A 44 5.01 3.19 -0.69
CA PRO A 44 4.66 2.81 -2.06
C PRO A 44 3.99 3.91 -2.86
N PHE A 45 3.02 4.63 -2.28
CA PHE A 45 2.31 5.69 -2.98
C PHE A 45 3.22 6.84 -3.37
N PHE A 46 4.04 7.33 -2.44
CA PHE A 46 4.92 8.47 -2.69
C PHE A 46 6.04 8.12 -3.66
N ILE A 47 6.61 6.91 -3.57
CA ILE A 47 7.60 6.44 -4.56
C ILE A 47 6.95 6.31 -5.93
N ALA A 48 5.79 5.65 -6.05
CA ALA A 48 5.09 5.50 -7.33
C ALA A 48 4.77 6.86 -7.95
N ARG A 49 4.24 7.79 -7.16
CA ARG A 49 3.96 9.16 -7.61
C ARG A 49 5.22 9.90 -8.07
N HIS A 50 6.34 9.74 -7.35
CA HIS A 50 7.60 10.36 -7.73
C HIS A 50 8.14 9.80 -9.07
N LEU A 51 8.06 8.48 -9.27
CA LEU A 51 8.45 7.85 -10.53
C LEU A 51 7.56 8.27 -11.70
N LEU A 52 6.24 8.37 -11.46
CA LEU A 52 5.27 8.82 -12.45
C LEU A 52 5.52 10.24 -12.95
N ALA A 53 5.93 11.15 -12.06
CA ALA A 53 6.23 12.53 -12.42
C ALA A 53 7.40 12.66 -13.42
N LYS A 54 8.25 11.63 -13.52
CA LYS A 54 9.43 11.59 -14.40
C LYS A 54 9.21 10.75 -15.66
N ALA A 55 8.07 10.08 -15.79
CA ALA A 55 7.82 9.10 -16.84
C ALA A 55 7.11 9.73 -18.05
N SER A 56 7.48 9.29 -19.25
CA SER A 56 6.74 9.62 -20.47
C SER A 56 5.37 8.92 -20.51
N PRO A 57 4.40 9.44 -21.29
CA PRO A 57 3.01 8.99 -21.25
C PRO A 57 2.76 7.48 -21.36
N PRO A 58 3.37 6.68 -22.27
CA PRO A 58 3.09 5.25 -22.29
C PRO A 58 3.65 4.53 -21.05
N LYS A 59 4.80 5.01 -20.55
CA LYS A 59 5.45 4.42 -19.37
C LYS A 59 4.70 4.76 -18.08
N SER A 60 4.07 5.92 -18.00
CA SER A 60 3.37 6.34 -16.78
C SER A 60 2.14 5.47 -16.50
N TYR A 61 1.39 5.00 -17.50
CA TYR A 61 0.27 4.06 -17.26
C TYR A 61 0.76 2.73 -16.68
N VAL A 62 1.83 2.17 -17.24
CA VAL A 62 2.44 0.93 -16.76
C VAL A 62 2.94 1.11 -15.33
N LEU A 63 3.66 2.19 -15.05
CA LEU A 63 4.16 2.46 -13.71
C LEU A 63 3.02 2.66 -12.70
N ALA A 64 1.94 3.34 -13.09
CA ALA A 64 0.81 3.58 -12.20
C ALA A 64 0.04 2.29 -11.90
N ALA A 65 0.02 1.33 -12.83
CA ALA A 65 -0.62 0.03 -12.64
C ALA A 65 0.22 -0.93 -11.79
N PHE A 66 1.53 -1.01 -12.01
CA PHE A 66 2.35 -2.09 -11.45
C PHE A 66 3.20 -1.68 -10.25
N VAL A 67 3.73 -0.45 -10.22
CA VAL A 67 4.64 -0.03 -9.15
C VAL A 67 3.97 -0.04 -7.77
N PRO A 68 2.73 0.47 -7.59
CA PRO A 68 2.09 0.43 -6.29
C PRO A 68 1.87 -0.99 -5.78
N LEU A 69 1.53 -1.93 -6.67
CA LEU A 69 1.38 -3.36 -6.34
C LEU A 69 2.71 -3.96 -5.88
N ALA A 70 3.77 -3.81 -6.69
CA ALA A 70 5.08 -4.37 -6.39
C ALA A 70 5.64 -3.80 -5.09
N LEU A 71 5.58 -2.49 -4.90
CA LEU A 71 6.10 -1.84 -3.69
C LEU A 71 5.28 -2.18 -2.44
N SER A 72 3.96 -2.33 -2.56
CA SER A 72 3.12 -2.76 -1.44
C SER A 72 3.43 -4.20 -1.03
N ALA A 73 3.64 -5.10 -2.01
CA ALA A 73 4.06 -6.47 -1.79
C ALA A 73 5.44 -6.56 -1.11
N ILE A 74 6.41 -5.75 -1.57
CA ILE A 74 7.73 -5.65 -0.94
C ILE A 74 7.61 -5.13 0.49
N GLY A 75 6.83 -4.07 0.72
CA GLY A 75 6.60 -3.52 2.05
C GLY A 75 5.99 -4.55 3.02
N LEU A 76 5.04 -5.36 2.54
CA LEU A 76 4.47 -6.44 3.34
C LEU A 76 5.47 -7.56 3.60
N ALA A 77 6.29 -7.92 2.61
CA ALA A 77 7.33 -8.93 2.78
C ALA A 77 8.36 -8.49 3.84
N ILE A 78 8.80 -7.22 3.79
CA ILE A 78 9.68 -6.64 4.81
C ILE A 78 9.04 -6.74 6.19
N TYR A 79 7.78 -6.29 6.33
CA TYR A 79 7.05 -6.39 7.60
C TYR A 79 6.95 -7.84 8.09
N PHE A 80 6.65 -8.77 7.18
CA PHE A 80 6.52 -10.18 7.50
C PHE A 80 7.82 -10.76 8.07
N TYR A 81 8.95 -10.56 7.38
CA TYR A 81 10.23 -11.13 7.83
C TYR A 81 10.74 -10.50 9.12
N MET A 82 10.43 -9.22 9.37
CA MET A 82 10.89 -8.53 10.57
C MET A 82 10.02 -8.80 11.80
N PHE A 83 8.70 -8.96 11.64
CA PHE A 83 7.77 -8.95 12.78
C PHE A 83 6.90 -10.22 12.89
N ILE A 84 6.62 -10.91 11.79
CA ILE A 84 5.74 -12.09 11.78
C ILE A 84 6.56 -13.38 11.79
N ALA A 85 7.54 -13.53 10.90
CA ALA A 85 8.35 -14.75 10.79
C ALA A 85 9.05 -15.15 12.12
N PRO A 86 9.56 -14.21 12.96
CA PRO A 86 10.15 -14.57 14.25
C PRO A 86 9.15 -15.16 15.26
N THR A 87 7.86 -14.80 15.13
CA THR A 87 6.80 -15.24 16.06
C THR A 87 5.96 -16.39 15.50
N ALA A 88 6.01 -16.61 14.18
CA ALA A 88 5.30 -17.68 13.47
C ALA A 88 6.19 -18.29 12.38
N PRO A 89 7.24 -19.06 12.74
CA PRO A 89 8.26 -19.55 11.80
C PRO A 89 7.73 -20.56 10.77
N GLY A 90 6.57 -21.19 11.03
CA GLY A 90 5.90 -22.09 10.08
C GLY A 90 5.02 -21.38 9.06
N MET A 91 4.84 -20.07 9.17
CA MET A 91 4.05 -19.29 8.22
C MET A 91 4.91 -18.94 7.01
N ALA A 92 4.39 -19.12 5.80
CA ALA A 92 5.08 -18.70 4.58
C ALA A 92 4.63 -17.30 4.17
N VAL A 93 5.54 -16.47 3.65
CA VAL A 93 5.22 -15.12 3.17
C VAL A 93 4.12 -15.12 2.10
N THR A 94 4.05 -16.19 1.29
CA THR A 94 3.04 -16.38 0.24
C THR A 94 1.61 -16.46 0.79
N GLN A 95 1.43 -16.83 2.07
CA GLN A 95 0.12 -16.88 2.71
C GLN A 95 -0.41 -15.48 3.07
N VAL A 96 0.48 -14.51 3.25
CA VAL A 96 0.10 -13.12 3.57
C VAL A 96 0.19 -12.19 2.36
N LEU A 97 1.01 -12.53 1.36
CA LEU A 97 1.28 -11.70 0.18
C LEU A 97 0.02 -11.24 -0.58
N PRO A 98 -1.06 -12.04 -0.73
CA PRO A 98 -2.29 -11.58 -1.35
C PRO A 98 -2.92 -10.36 -0.65
N ARG A 99 -2.66 -10.17 0.66
CA ARG A 99 -3.16 -9.01 1.41
C ARG A 99 -2.48 -7.71 1.02
N ALA A 100 -1.29 -7.76 0.40
CA ALA A 100 -0.61 -6.58 -0.15
C ALA A 100 -1.21 -6.12 -1.49
N ILE A 101 -1.97 -6.98 -2.16
CA ILE A 101 -2.61 -6.64 -3.44
C ILE A 101 -3.65 -5.55 -3.23
N ALA A 102 -4.44 -5.62 -2.15
CA ALA A 102 -5.52 -4.67 -1.88
C ALA A 102 -5.07 -3.19 -1.81
N PRO A 103 -4.14 -2.78 -0.93
CA PRO A 103 -3.64 -1.41 -0.94
C PRO A 103 -2.96 -1.03 -2.27
N GLY A 104 -2.19 -1.94 -2.87
CA GLY A 104 -1.56 -1.73 -4.16
C GLY A 104 -2.55 -1.43 -5.29
N LEU A 105 -3.65 -2.18 -5.37
CA LEU A 105 -4.71 -1.96 -6.35
C LEU A 105 -5.39 -0.60 -6.15
N VAL A 106 -5.76 -0.26 -4.91
CA VAL A 106 -6.43 1.01 -4.62
C VAL A 106 -5.52 2.19 -4.97
N MET A 107 -4.24 2.12 -4.62
CA MET A 107 -3.25 3.13 -5.03
C MET A 107 -3.13 3.23 -6.55
N SER A 108 -3.11 2.10 -7.26
CA SER A 108 -3.04 2.07 -8.72
C SER A 108 -4.24 2.78 -9.35
N VAL A 109 -5.46 2.54 -8.84
CA VAL A 109 -6.68 3.23 -9.28
C VAL A 109 -6.59 4.74 -9.01
N ILE A 110 -6.14 5.15 -7.82
CA ILE A 110 -5.98 6.56 -7.45
C ILE A 110 -5.02 7.29 -8.39
N LEU A 111 -3.97 6.61 -8.85
CA LEU A 111 -2.96 7.16 -9.75
C LEU A 111 -3.44 7.15 -11.22
N LEU A 112 -4.15 6.12 -11.65
CA LEU A 112 -4.61 5.94 -13.04
C LEU A 112 -5.80 6.83 -13.43
N ILE A 113 -6.81 6.98 -12.56
CA ILE A 113 -8.05 7.72 -12.89
C ILE A 113 -7.74 9.14 -13.41
N PRO A 114 -6.93 9.98 -12.73
CA PRO A 114 -6.64 11.32 -13.22
C PRO A 114 -5.92 11.33 -14.57
N MET A 115 -5.10 10.32 -14.85
CA MET A 115 -4.35 10.20 -16.10
C MET A 115 -5.28 9.87 -17.27
N ILE A 116 -6.24 8.97 -17.06
CA ILE A 116 -7.24 8.59 -18.06
C ILE A 116 -8.17 9.77 -18.37
N MET A 117 -8.64 10.49 -17.33
CA MET A 117 -9.51 11.66 -17.51
C MET A 117 -8.80 12.76 -18.32
N ARG A 118 -7.55 13.08 -18.00
CA ARG A 118 -6.79 14.12 -18.71
C ARG A 118 -6.57 13.83 -20.18
N ARG A 119 -6.51 12.55 -20.58
CA ARG A 119 -6.42 12.13 -21.99
C ARG A 119 -7.74 12.31 -22.74
N LYS A 120 -8.89 12.19 -22.06
CA LYS A 120 -10.21 12.36 -22.68
C LYS A 120 -10.49 13.82 -23.05
N ASP A 121 -9.86 14.75 -22.33
CA ASP A 121 -10.00 16.19 -22.52
C ASP A 121 -8.96 16.78 -23.48
N SER A 122 -8.10 15.94 -24.10
CA SER A 122 -7.07 16.32 -25.09
C SER A 122 -7.42 15.78 -26.47
#